data_AF-A0A931VUR5-F1
#
_entry.id   AF-A0A931VUR5-F1
#
_cell.length_a   1.000
_cell.length_b   1.000
_cell.length_c   1.000
_cell.angle_alpha   90.00
_cell.angle_beta   90.00
_cell.angle_gamma   90.00
#
_symmetry.space_group_name_H-M   'P 1'
#
loop_
_entity.id
_entity.type
_entity.pdbx_description
1 polymer ?
#
loop_
_entity_poly.entity_id
_entity_poly.type
_entity_poly.pdbx_seq_one_letter_code
_entity_poly.pdbx_strand_id
1 'polypeptide(L)'
;MKKHFTYSVQKQIWRILISDSDKLILETRDTSTREVFFNCFDLQTGKKIFTDLQLEEKSWLGIEAIHRDVIFFHKYFKPDMPGHKEIIAFDIQSQKILWHNTDYTFLFAYNGKVYCYKQGFEERYFAALDYQNGNLIEELGSDYQTINLLKTKADNEVCWSLYVYPQVLHSADGKILEIIQSKTANLAIAGDIEYNTYKDLLLFSYNVKAFENSYINKFCVVDMPSGKEVLSEILNVNSGSLYTDSFFVYKKFLFLLKEKNGVIIFTLD
;
A
#
# COMPACT_ATOMS: atom_id res chain seq x y z
N MET A 1 -5.44 0.24 -22.77
CA MET A 1 -6.02 0.55 -21.44
C MET A 1 -7.44 0.03 -21.28
N LYS A 2 -7.73 -0.75 -20.23
CA LYS A 2 -9.08 -1.27 -19.91
C LYS A 2 -9.32 -1.22 -18.41
N LYS A 3 -10.55 -0.95 -17.98
CA LYS A 3 -10.94 -1.04 -16.57
C LYS A 3 -10.85 -2.51 -16.14
N HIS A 4 -10.13 -2.79 -15.06
CA HIS A 4 -9.89 -4.13 -14.54
C HIS A 4 -10.92 -4.48 -13.46
N PHE A 5 -10.85 -3.82 -12.30
CA PHE A 5 -11.92 -3.86 -11.31
C PHE A 5 -11.95 -2.59 -10.45
N THR A 6 -13.01 -2.45 -9.66
CA THR A 6 -13.16 -1.38 -8.66
C THR A 6 -13.54 -2.01 -7.34
N TYR A 7 -12.88 -1.55 -6.29
CA TYR A 7 -13.28 -1.82 -4.92
C TYR A 7 -13.75 -0.52 -4.27
N SER A 8 -14.91 -0.55 -3.62
CA SER A 8 -15.44 0.56 -2.84
C SER A 8 -16.19 -0.01 -1.64
N VAL A 9 -15.98 0.61 -0.48
CA VAL A 9 -16.59 0.20 0.77
C VAL A 9 -16.93 1.46 1.59
N GLN A 10 -17.77 1.35 2.63
CA GLN A 10 -18.03 2.48 3.53
C GLN A 10 -16.85 2.78 4.47
N LYS A 11 -16.01 1.77 4.70
CA LYS A 11 -14.84 1.81 5.59
C LYS A 11 -13.70 2.57 4.93
N GLN A 12 -12.87 3.24 5.71
CA GLN A 12 -11.67 3.89 5.20
C GLN A 12 -10.64 2.83 4.80
N ILE A 13 -10.06 2.94 3.60
CA ILE A 13 -8.87 2.18 3.22
C ILE A 13 -7.69 2.78 3.97
N TRP A 14 -7.08 1.97 4.83
CA TRP A 14 -5.98 2.35 5.70
C TRP A 14 -4.63 1.97 5.12
N ARG A 15 -4.56 0.81 4.43
CA ARG A 15 -3.34 0.35 3.79
C ARG A 15 -3.65 -0.46 2.53
N ILE A 16 -2.76 -0.34 1.56
CA ILE A 16 -2.74 -1.11 0.32
C ILE A 16 -1.39 -1.82 0.25
N LEU A 17 -1.41 -3.14 0.09
CA LEU A 17 -0.21 -3.96 -0.03
C LEU A 17 -0.39 -4.94 -1.19
N ILE A 18 0.70 -5.33 -1.83
CA ILE A 18 0.70 -6.32 -2.91
C ILE A 18 1.69 -7.42 -2.53
N SER A 19 1.24 -8.68 -2.55
CA SER A 19 2.10 -9.84 -2.28
C SER A 19 3.01 -10.18 -3.45
N ASP A 20 4.03 -11.01 -3.22
CA ASP A 20 4.95 -11.47 -4.26
C ASP A 20 4.24 -12.25 -5.38
N SER A 21 3.09 -12.85 -5.08
CA SER A 21 2.24 -13.60 -6.03
C SER A 21 1.10 -12.77 -6.65
N ASP A 22 1.22 -11.44 -6.61
CA ASP A 22 0.23 -10.50 -7.15
C ASP A 22 -1.14 -10.59 -6.47
N LYS A 23 -1.17 -10.77 -5.14
CA LYS A 23 -2.40 -10.59 -4.36
C LYS A 23 -2.47 -9.16 -3.87
N LEU A 24 -3.59 -8.49 -4.12
CA LEU A 24 -3.88 -7.18 -3.56
C LEU A 24 -4.51 -7.36 -2.17
N ILE A 25 -3.87 -6.83 -1.14
CA ILE A 25 -4.37 -6.81 0.23
C ILE A 25 -4.76 -5.38 0.59
N LEU A 26 -5.98 -5.21 1.09
CA LEU A 26 -6.49 -3.94 1.61
C LEU A 26 -6.80 -4.09 3.10
N GLU A 27 -6.14 -3.27 3.92
CA GLU A 27 -6.57 -3.03 5.30
C GLU A 27 -7.59 -1.89 5.28
N THR A 28 -8.78 -2.15 5.81
CA THR A 28 -9.86 -1.17 5.91
C THR A 28 -10.29 -0.99 7.37
N ARG A 29 -10.67 0.22 7.75
CA ARG A 29 -11.07 0.56 9.10
C ARG A 29 -12.42 1.27 9.12
N ASP A 30 -13.30 0.83 10.00
CA ASP A 30 -14.50 1.57 10.34
C ASP A 30 -14.12 2.69 11.33
N THR A 31 -14.33 3.95 10.95
CA THR A 31 -13.91 5.09 11.76
C THR A 31 -14.82 5.32 12.97
N SER A 32 -16.02 4.74 12.99
CA SER A 32 -16.98 4.83 14.09
C SER A 32 -16.72 3.76 15.16
N THR A 33 -16.55 2.50 14.74
CA THR A 33 -16.35 1.36 15.66
C THR A 33 -14.88 1.09 15.93
N ARG A 34 -13.97 1.66 15.12
CA ARG A 34 -12.52 1.39 15.11
C ARG A 34 -12.16 -0.04 14.73
N GLU A 35 -13.12 -0.82 14.20
CA GLU A 35 -12.87 -2.17 13.74
C GLU A 35 -12.04 -2.18 12.45
N VAL A 36 -11.19 -3.19 12.31
CA VAL A 36 -10.26 -3.44 11.21
C VAL A 36 -10.74 -4.65 10.44
N PHE A 37 -10.66 -4.56 9.12
CA PHE A 37 -11.10 -5.58 8.18
C PHE A 37 -10.07 -5.75 7.09
N PHE A 38 -9.78 -6.98 6.71
CA PHE A 38 -8.82 -7.31 5.68
C PHE A 38 -9.53 -7.87 4.45
N ASN A 39 -9.11 -7.41 3.28
CA ASN A 39 -9.65 -7.85 2.00
C ASN A 39 -8.50 -8.30 1.11
N CYS A 40 -8.70 -9.36 0.35
CA CYS A 40 -7.70 -9.88 -0.57
C CYS A 40 -8.31 -10.22 -1.92
N PHE A 41 -7.64 -9.78 -2.98
CA PHE A 41 -8.02 -10.00 -4.36
C PHE A 41 -6.84 -10.57 -5.13
N ASP A 42 -7.12 -11.49 -6.04
CA ASP A 42 -6.16 -11.88 -7.06
C ASP A 42 -6.06 -10.75 -8.10
N LEU A 43 -4.91 -10.09 -8.20
CA LEU A 43 -4.75 -8.90 -9.04
C LEU A 43 -4.78 -9.23 -10.54
N GLN A 44 -4.48 -10.48 -10.93
CA GLN A 44 -4.49 -10.89 -12.33
C GLN A 44 -5.93 -11.10 -12.85
N THR A 45 -6.81 -11.63 -12.00
CA THR A 45 -8.18 -11.99 -12.37
C THR A 45 -9.24 -11.02 -11.82
N GLY A 46 -8.88 -10.17 -10.86
CA GLY A 46 -9.80 -9.32 -10.10
C GLY A 46 -10.72 -10.11 -9.16
N LYS A 47 -10.52 -11.42 -9.00
CA LYS A 47 -11.37 -12.26 -8.16
C LYS A 47 -11.07 -12.03 -6.68
N LYS A 48 -12.14 -11.97 -5.88
CA LYS A 48 -12.06 -11.96 -4.42
C LYS A 48 -11.50 -13.30 -3.93
N ILE A 49 -10.51 -13.24 -3.06
CA ILE A 49 -10.00 -14.39 -2.29
C ILE A 49 -10.73 -14.44 -0.95
N PHE A 50 -10.73 -13.32 -0.23
CA PHE A 50 -11.57 -13.09 0.95
C PHE A 50 -11.92 -11.60 1.06
N THR A 51 -13.03 -11.31 1.73
CA THR A 51 -13.50 -9.93 1.99
C THR A 51 -14.03 -9.83 3.40
N ASP A 52 -13.84 -8.67 4.02
CA ASP A 52 -14.24 -8.39 5.40
C ASP A 52 -13.73 -9.43 6.42
N LEU A 53 -12.54 -9.98 6.19
CA LEU A 53 -11.88 -10.86 7.15
C LEU A 53 -11.57 -10.07 8.43
N GLN A 54 -11.97 -10.62 9.58
CA GLN A 54 -11.61 -10.12 10.90
C GLN A 54 -10.93 -11.23 11.70
N LEU A 55 -9.99 -10.84 12.56
CA LEU A 55 -9.46 -11.71 13.60
C LEU A 55 -10.31 -11.57 14.88
N GLU A 56 -9.99 -12.37 15.90
CA GLU A 56 -10.67 -12.32 17.20
C GLU A 56 -10.55 -10.93 17.85
N GLU A 57 -9.34 -10.36 17.85
CA GLU A 57 -9.14 -8.94 18.13
C GLU A 57 -9.53 -8.15 16.89
N LYS A 58 -10.45 -7.19 17.05
CA LYS A 58 -11.10 -6.50 15.93
C LYS A 58 -10.61 -5.09 15.71
N SER A 59 -10.06 -4.42 16.71
CA SER A 59 -9.78 -2.98 16.63
C SER A 59 -8.30 -2.65 16.76
N TRP A 60 -7.60 -3.39 17.63
CA TRP A 60 -6.23 -3.08 18.03
C TRP A 60 -5.24 -4.02 17.36
N LEU A 61 -5.35 -4.15 16.05
CA LEU A 61 -4.44 -4.92 15.21
C LEU A 61 -4.18 -4.22 13.87
N GLY A 62 -3.18 -4.71 13.15
CA GLY A 62 -2.85 -4.26 11.80
C GLY A 62 -1.91 -5.25 11.12
N ILE A 63 -1.53 -4.95 9.88
CA ILE A 63 -0.52 -5.73 9.16
C ILE A 63 0.87 -5.20 9.52
N GLU A 64 1.83 -6.10 9.71
CA GLU A 64 3.26 -5.76 9.77
C GLU A 64 3.86 -5.84 8.37
N ALA A 65 3.73 -7.01 7.75
CA ALA A 65 4.30 -7.29 6.44
C ALA A 65 3.54 -8.43 5.75
N ILE A 66 3.85 -8.60 4.47
CA ILE A 66 3.50 -9.79 3.70
C ILE A 66 4.82 -10.39 3.24
N HIS A 67 4.99 -11.70 3.45
CA HIS A 67 6.13 -12.44 2.90
C HIS A 67 5.58 -13.62 2.12
N ARG A 68 5.84 -13.66 0.81
CA ARG A 68 5.17 -14.59 -0.10
C ARG A 68 3.65 -14.39 0.04
N ASP A 69 2.91 -15.41 0.44
CA ASP A 69 1.45 -15.33 0.64
C ASP A 69 1.03 -15.50 2.10
N VAL A 70 1.93 -15.18 3.03
CA VAL A 70 1.64 -15.12 4.47
C VAL A 70 1.58 -13.66 4.90
N ILE A 71 0.44 -13.27 5.49
CA ILE A 71 0.28 -11.97 6.14
C ILE A 71 0.72 -12.12 7.59
N PHE A 72 1.60 -11.24 8.04
CA PHE A 72 1.93 -11.12 9.46
C PHE A 72 1.15 -9.96 10.06
N PHE A 73 0.32 -10.26 11.05
CA PHE A 73 -0.38 -9.23 11.82
C PHE A 73 0.31 -9.00 13.16
N HIS A 74 0.20 -7.78 13.66
CA HIS A 74 0.51 -7.41 15.04
C HIS A 74 -0.75 -7.01 15.78
N LYS A 75 -0.67 -7.02 17.11
CA LYS A 75 -1.59 -6.30 17.98
C LYS A 75 -0.91 -5.08 18.58
N TYR A 76 -1.70 -4.10 19.01
CA TYR A 76 -1.21 -2.99 19.83
C TYR A 76 -1.19 -3.40 21.30
N PHE A 77 -0.24 -2.86 22.08
CA PHE A 77 -0.19 -3.07 23.54
C PHE A 77 -1.47 -2.62 24.22
N LYS A 78 -1.90 -1.40 23.90
CA LYS A 78 -3.11 -0.74 24.39
C LYS A 78 -3.58 0.31 23.36
N PRO A 79 -4.85 0.75 23.41
CA PRO A 79 -5.38 1.79 22.54
C PRO A 79 -4.54 3.06 22.41
N ASP A 80 -3.86 3.42 23.49
CA ASP A 80 -3.10 4.65 23.72
C ASP A 80 -1.59 4.47 23.57
N MET A 81 -1.11 3.23 23.38
CA MET A 81 0.32 2.93 23.27
C MET A 81 0.63 2.28 21.92
N PRO A 82 1.35 2.96 21.01
CA PRO A 82 1.56 2.51 19.63
C PRO A 82 2.55 1.35 19.49
N GLY A 83 2.98 0.74 20.60
CA GLY A 83 3.89 -0.40 20.56
C GLY A 83 3.19 -1.60 19.91
N HIS A 84 3.84 -2.17 18.90
CA HIS A 84 3.41 -3.43 18.30
C HIS A 84 3.89 -4.61 19.16
N LYS A 85 3.04 -5.62 19.28
CA LYS A 85 3.32 -6.86 19.98
C LYS A 85 2.65 -8.03 19.27
N GLU A 86 3.12 -9.22 19.61
CA GLU A 86 2.64 -10.47 19.05
C GLU A 86 2.87 -10.56 17.54
N ILE A 87 2.88 -11.79 17.03
CA ILE A 87 2.98 -12.06 15.60
C ILE A 87 1.95 -13.12 15.28
N ILE A 88 0.98 -12.80 14.42
CA ILE A 88 -0.01 -13.75 13.92
C ILE A 88 0.30 -13.98 12.45
N ALA A 89 0.68 -15.21 12.09
CA ALA A 89 0.93 -15.59 10.72
C ALA A 89 -0.34 -16.17 10.10
N PHE A 90 -0.83 -15.56 9.03
CA PHE A 90 -2.04 -15.96 8.33
C PHE A 90 -1.73 -16.31 6.88
N ASP A 91 -2.08 -17.52 6.47
CA ASP A 91 -1.88 -17.99 5.11
C ASP A 91 -3.06 -17.59 4.22
N ILE A 92 -2.79 -16.84 3.16
CA ILE A 92 -3.82 -16.34 2.23
C ILE A 92 -4.53 -17.51 1.52
N GLN A 93 -3.80 -18.58 1.18
CA GLN A 93 -4.34 -19.68 0.38
C GLN A 93 -5.35 -20.51 1.17
N SER A 94 -4.96 -20.99 2.35
CA SER A 94 -5.81 -21.81 3.22
C SER A 94 -6.77 -20.98 4.07
N GLN A 95 -6.56 -19.66 4.15
CA GLN A 95 -7.31 -18.73 4.98
C GLN A 95 -7.30 -19.10 6.46
N LYS A 96 -6.14 -19.56 6.94
CA LYS A 96 -5.95 -20.02 8.32
C LYS A 96 -4.78 -19.31 8.97
N ILE A 97 -4.91 -19.12 10.28
CA ILE A 97 -3.76 -18.81 11.13
C ILE A 97 -2.86 -20.05 11.13
N LEU A 98 -1.61 -19.86 10.68
CA LEU A 98 -0.59 -20.90 10.70
C LEU A 98 -0.04 -21.07 12.12
N TRP A 99 0.28 -19.95 12.76
CA TRP A 99 0.80 -19.88 14.11
C TRP A 99 0.60 -18.48 14.69
N HIS A 100 0.67 -18.40 16.01
CA HIS A 100 0.59 -17.15 16.76
C HIS A 100 1.68 -17.18 17.84
N ASN A 101 2.50 -16.14 17.87
CA ASN A 101 3.49 -15.93 18.90
C ASN A 101 3.11 -14.71 19.74
N THR A 102 3.01 -14.88 21.06
CA THR A 102 2.63 -13.80 21.98
C THR A 102 3.81 -13.07 22.59
N ASP A 103 5.02 -13.61 22.45
CA ASP A 103 6.19 -13.14 23.18
C ASP A 103 7.06 -12.19 22.35
N TYR A 104 7.12 -12.41 21.04
CA TYR A 104 7.96 -11.67 20.11
C TYR A 104 7.20 -10.53 19.42
N THR A 105 7.92 -9.47 19.06
CA THR A 105 7.49 -8.41 18.16
C THR A 105 8.20 -8.56 16.81
N PHE A 106 7.44 -8.42 15.72
CA PHE A 106 7.96 -8.51 14.35
C PHE A 106 9.01 -7.42 14.04
N LEU A 107 10.03 -7.75 13.24
CA LEU A 107 10.95 -6.76 12.66
C LEU A 107 10.90 -6.76 11.13
N PHE A 108 11.15 -7.92 10.52
CA PHE A 108 11.11 -8.12 9.08
C PHE A 108 11.04 -9.61 8.75
N ALA A 109 10.61 -9.93 7.53
CA ALA A 109 10.65 -11.28 7.01
C ALA A 109 11.63 -11.35 5.84
N TYR A 110 12.48 -12.37 5.82
CA TYR A 110 13.54 -12.51 4.83
C TYR A 110 13.99 -13.96 4.72
N ASN A 111 14.18 -14.46 3.49
CA ASN A 111 14.64 -15.81 3.20
C ASN A 111 13.90 -16.93 3.97
N GLY A 112 12.57 -16.84 4.06
CA GLY A 112 11.76 -17.83 4.76
C GLY A 112 11.89 -17.78 6.28
N LYS A 113 12.45 -16.70 6.84
CA LYS A 113 12.51 -16.47 8.28
C LYS A 113 11.75 -15.20 8.64
N VAL A 114 11.16 -15.20 9.83
CA VAL A 114 10.66 -13.99 10.50
C VAL A 114 11.67 -13.59 11.56
N TYR A 115 12.30 -12.44 11.37
CA TYR A 115 13.18 -11.85 12.36
C TYR A 115 12.34 -11.01 13.32
N CYS A 116 12.57 -11.21 14.61
CA CYS A 116 11.76 -10.64 15.66
C CYS A 116 12.60 -10.36 16.91
N TYR A 117 12.01 -9.67 17.89
CA TYR A 117 12.67 -9.41 19.18
C TYR A 117 11.73 -9.56 20.36
N LYS A 118 12.31 -9.88 21.52
CA LYS A 118 11.71 -9.66 22.84
C LYS A 118 12.34 -8.41 23.46
N GLN A 119 11.51 -7.55 24.04
CA GLN A 119 11.99 -6.39 24.78
C GLN A 119 12.48 -6.85 26.17
N GLY A 120 13.78 -6.74 26.42
CA GLY A 120 14.37 -6.86 27.76
C GLY A 120 14.37 -5.53 28.51
N PHE A 121 15.02 -5.50 29.68
CA PHE A 121 15.07 -4.32 30.55
C PHE A 121 15.85 -3.16 29.91
N GLU A 122 17.06 -3.43 29.39
CA GLU A 122 17.91 -2.42 28.72
C GLU A 122 18.10 -2.69 27.22
N GLU A 123 17.91 -3.93 26.78
CA GLU A 123 18.24 -4.37 25.43
C GLU A 123 17.14 -5.24 24.81
N ARG A 124 17.21 -5.42 23.49
CA ARG A 124 16.34 -6.32 22.73
C ARG A 124 17.08 -7.62 22.47
N TYR A 125 16.38 -8.72 22.69
CA TYR A 125 16.86 -10.05 22.36
C TYR A 125 16.22 -10.51 21.06
N PHE A 126 17.03 -10.64 20.03
CA PHE A 126 16.64 -10.98 18.68
C PHE A 126 16.58 -12.50 18.48
N ALA A 127 15.66 -12.91 17.62
CA ALA A 127 15.50 -14.29 17.19
C ALA A 127 15.04 -14.34 15.72
N ALA A 128 15.23 -15.51 15.10
CA ALA A 128 14.62 -15.84 13.84
C ALA A 128 13.69 -17.05 14.01
N LEU A 129 12.45 -16.90 13.53
CA LEU A 129 11.44 -17.94 13.51
C LEU A 129 11.24 -18.44 12.07
N ASP A 130 10.84 -19.70 11.92
CA ASP A 130 10.36 -20.21 10.64
C ASP A 130 9.05 -19.52 10.26
N TYR A 131 8.96 -19.02 9.02
CA TYR A 131 7.79 -18.23 8.61
C TYR A 131 6.48 -19.04 8.51
N GLN A 132 6.54 -20.37 8.33
CA GLN A 132 5.38 -21.22 8.14
C GLN A 132 4.85 -21.82 9.43
N ASN A 133 5.71 -22.11 10.40
CA ASN A 133 5.30 -22.81 11.63
C ASN A 133 5.65 -22.05 12.92
N GLY A 134 6.43 -20.96 12.85
CA GLY A 134 6.77 -20.13 14.00
C GLY A 134 7.80 -20.75 14.94
N ASN A 135 8.39 -21.89 14.58
CA ASN A 135 9.44 -22.52 15.37
C ASN A 135 10.69 -21.66 15.39
N LEU A 136 11.33 -21.58 16.54
CA LEU A 136 12.62 -20.91 16.69
C LEU A 136 13.68 -21.62 15.84
N ILE A 137 14.30 -20.88 14.92
CA ILE A 137 15.43 -21.36 14.11
C ILE A 137 16.75 -20.95 14.77
N GLU A 138 16.82 -19.72 15.27
CA GLU A 138 18.08 -19.13 15.72
C GLU A 138 17.85 -18.06 16.79
N GLU A 139 18.62 -18.13 17.87
CA GLU A 139 18.73 -17.04 18.85
C GLU A 139 19.91 -16.16 18.46
N LEU A 140 19.64 -14.88 18.26
CA LEU A 140 20.63 -13.89 17.81
C LEU A 140 21.11 -12.99 18.97
N GLY A 141 20.57 -13.19 20.17
CA GLY A 141 20.89 -12.39 21.36
C GLY A 141 20.68 -10.91 21.09
N SER A 142 21.58 -10.06 21.59
CA SER A 142 21.53 -8.61 21.38
C SER A 142 22.41 -8.14 20.22
N ASP A 143 22.62 -8.97 19.19
CA ASP A 143 23.47 -8.62 18.04
C ASP A 143 22.77 -7.69 17.05
N TYR A 144 22.77 -6.40 17.37
CA TYR A 144 22.23 -5.35 16.50
C TYR A 144 22.97 -5.25 15.15
N GLN A 145 24.26 -5.59 15.09
CA GLN A 145 25.04 -5.45 13.85
C GLN A 145 24.57 -6.47 12.81
N THR A 146 24.44 -7.73 13.22
CA THR A 146 23.94 -8.80 12.36
C THR A 146 22.51 -8.52 11.92
N ILE A 147 21.64 -8.08 12.83
CA ILE A 147 20.25 -7.74 12.51
C ILE A 147 20.15 -6.59 11.50
N ASN A 148 20.92 -5.52 11.68
CA ASN A 148 20.91 -4.38 10.76
C ASN A 148 21.43 -4.77 9.37
N LEU A 149 22.46 -5.63 9.30
CA LEU A 149 22.96 -6.15 8.04
C LEU A 149 21.91 -7.00 7.32
N LEU A 150 21.21 -7.88 8.04
CA LEU A 150 20.14 -8.71 7.49
C LEU A 150 18.95 -7.88 7.03
N LYS A 151 18.55 -6.86 7.80
CA LYS A 151 17.50 -5.92 7.41
C LYS A 151 17.86 -5.17 6.12
N THR A 152 19.09 -4.69 6.03
CA THR A 152 19.59 -4.00 4.83
C THR A 152 19.56 -4.91 3.61
N LYS A 153 19.94 -6.19 3.76
CA LYS A 153 19.82 -7.17 2.67
C LYS A 153 18.37 -7.39 2.25
N ALA A 154 17.47 -7.57 3.23
CA ALA A 154 16.04 -7.74 2.97
C ALA A 154 15.45 -6.54 2.20
N ASP A 155 15.80 -5.32 2.59
CA ASP A 155 15.31 -4.09 1.97
C ASP A 155 15.83 -3.92 0.53
N ASN A 156 17.08 -4.31 0.28
CA ASN A 156 17.69 -4.24 -1.06
C ASN A 156 17.13 -5.28 -2.03
N GLU A 157 16.54 -6.38 -1.54
CA GLU A 157 15.89 -7.39 -2.38
C GLU A 157 14.45 -7.03 -2.77
N VAL A 158 13.85 -6.01 -2.14
CA VAL A 158 12.53 -5.53 -2.53
C VAL A 158 12.58 -4.96 -3.95
N CYS A 159 11.83 -5.58 -4.86
CA CYS A 159 11.83 -5.24 -6.28
C CYS A 159 10.97 -3.98 -6.56
N TRP A 160 11.46 -2.82 -6.13
CA TRP A 160 10.81 -1.53 -6.35
C TRP A 160 10.68 -1.15 -7.83
N SER A 161 11.46 -1.75 -8.73
CA SER A 161 11.38 -1.52 -10.18
C SER A 161 10.05 -1.95 -10.80
N LEU A 162 9.23 -2.71 -10.08
CA LEU A 162 7.87 -3.06 -10.50
C LEU A 162 6.87 -1.94 -10.23
N TYR A 163 7.21 -0.96 -9.39
CA TYR A 163 6.37 0.17 -9.05
C TYR A 163 6.81 1.41 -9.82
N VAL A 164 5.84 2.17 -10.28
CA VAL A 164 6.03 3.53 -10.79
C VAL A 164 5.13 4.45 -9.98
N TYR A 165 5.74 5.13 -9.01
CA TYR A 165 5.07 6.17 -8.23
C TYR A 165 5.09 7.49 -9.00
N PRO A 166 4.11 8.38 -8.75
CA PRO A 166 4.15 9.71 -9.31
C PRO A 166 5.32 10.50 -8.72
N GLN A 167 5.81 11.45 -9.50
CA GLN A 167 6.74 12.48 -9.07
C GLN A 167 6.11 13.85 -9.24
N VAL A 168 6.53 14.79 -8.41
CA VAL A 168 6.09 16.18 -8.51
C VAL A 168 6.66 16.82 -9.78
N LEU A 169 5.83 17.59 -10.48
CA LEU A 169 6.19 18.33 -11.68
C LEU A 169 7.07 19.55 -11.34
N HIS A 170 8.34 19.33 -11.06
CA HIS A 170 9.35 20.39 -10.90
C HIS A 170 10.10 20.64 -12.21
N SER A 171 10.59 19.56 -12.83
CA SER A 171 11.23 19.57 -14.14
C SER A 171 10.75 18.34 -14.92
N ALA A 172 10.38 18.56 -16.17
CA ALA A 172 9.97 17.51 -17.10
C ALA A 172 10.43 17.87 -18.51
N ASP A 173 10.41 16.88 -19.39
CA ASP A 173 10.62 17.10 -20.81
C ASP A 173 9.62 18.15 -21.36
N GLY A 174 10.06 18.95 -22.34
CA GLY A 174 9.24 20.01 -22.93
C GLY A 174 7.88 19.51 -23.43
N LYS A 175 7.85 18.31 -24.02
CA LYS A 175 6.60 17.70 -24.50
C LYS A 175 5.64 17.35 -23.37
N ILE A 176 6.15 16.85 -22.24
CA ILE A 176 5.34 16.54 -21.06
C ILE A 176 4.73 17.83 -20.49
N LEU A 177 5.53 18.88 -20.38
CA LEU A 177 5.08 20.20 -19.91
C LEU A 177 4.00 20.76 -20.82
N GLU A 178 4.18 20.73 -22.13
CA GLU A 178 3.19 21.20 -23.11
C GLU A 178 1.85 20.46 -22.97
N ILE A 179 1.89 19.12 -22.85
CA ILE A 179 0.67 18.32 -22.70
C ILE A 179 -0.04 18.67 -21.39
N ILE A 180 0.66 18.71 -20.26
CA ILE A 180 0.06 19.04 -18.97
C ILE A 180 -0.51 20.46 -18.99
N GLN A 181 0.26 21.45 -19.48
CA GLN A 181 -0.19 22.84 -19.58
C GLN A 181 -1.43 22.97 -20.46
N SER A 182 -1.51 22.25 -21.59
CA SER A 182 -2.70 22.26 -22.45
C SER A 182 -3.98 21.83 -21.73
N LYS A 183 -3.84 21.03 -20.67
CA LYS A 183 -4.94 20.49 -19.86
C LYS A 183 -5.23 21.31 -18.61
N THR A 184 -4.25 22.04 -18.09
CA THR A 184 -4.33 22.70 -16.78
C THR A 184 -4.29 24.23 -16.82
N ALA A 185 -3.87 24.85 -17.93
CA ALA A 185 -3.64 26.31 -18.00
C ALA A 185 -4.87 27.17 -17.67
N ASN A 186 -6.07 26.69 -17.99
CA ASN A 186 -7.33 27.42 -17.72
C ASN A 186 -8.02 26.99 -16.41
N LEU A 187 -7.31 26.25 -15.55
CA LEU A 187 -7.83 25.75 -14.29
C LEU A 187 -7.13 26.44 -13.12
N ALA A 188 -7.89 26.69 -12.05
CA ALA A 188 -7.33 27.18 -10.78
C ALA A 188 -6.63 26.02 -10.05
N ILE A 189 -5.44 25.64 -10.52
CA ILE A 189 -4.62 24.59 -9.90
C ILE A 189 -4.22 25.01 -8.49
N ALA A 190 -4.33 24.07 -7.55
CA ALA A 190 -3.93 24.25 -6.17
C ALA A 190 -2.88 23.20 -5.78
N GLY A 191 -1.72 23.64 -5.29
CA GLY A 191 -0.59 22.77 -4.98
C GLY A 191 0.07 22.18 -6.22
N ASP A 192 0.74 21.06 -6.01
CA ASP A 192 1.57 20.42 -7.02
C ASP A 192 0.77 19.56 -8.01
N ILE A 193 1.28 19.46 -9.24
CA ILE A 193 0.87 18.45 -10.22
C ILE A 193 1.82 17.27 -10.07
N GLU A 194 1.25 16.07 -9.98
CA GLU A 194 1.99 14.83 -9.86
C GLU A 194 1.86 14.04 -11.15
N TYR A 195 2.95 13.46 -11.66
CA TYR A 195 2.94 12.74 -12.92
C TYR A 195 3.89 11.55 -12.91
N ASN A 196 3.65 10.59 -13.81
CA ASN A 196 4.67 9.66 -14.27
C ASN A 196 4.41 9.26 -15.73
N THR A 197 5.30 8.45 -16.28
CA THR A 197 5.13 7.90 -17.63
C THR A 197 5.11 6.38 -17.57
N TYR A 198 4.34 5.78 -18.47
CA TYR A 198 4.32 4.34 -18.66
C TYR A 198 4.24 4.03 -20.15
N LYS A 199 5.36 3.59 -20.73
CA LYS A 199 5.53 3.50 -22.19
C LYS A 199 5.19 4.86 -22.83
N ASP A 200 4.26 4.89 -23.77
CA ASP A 200 3.80 6.08 -24.48
C ASP A 200 2.68 6.85 -23.76
N LEU A 201 2.33 6.46 -22.52
CA LEU A 201 1.30 7.13 -21.74
C LEU A 201 1.91 8.11 -20.73
N LEU A 202 1.34 9.30 -20.67
CA LEU A 202 1.54 10.27 -19.60
C LEU A 202 0.35 10.19 -18.63
N LEU A 203 0.64 9.91 -17.36
CA LEU A 203 -0.35 9.79 -16.29
C LEU A 203 -0.10 10.92 -15.30
N PHE A 204 -1.12 11.69 -14.95
CA PHE A 204 -0.95 12.81 -14.02
C PHE A 204 -2.20 13.13 -13.23
N SER A 205 -2.01 13.56 -11.99
CA SER A 205 -3.05 14.08 -11.11
C SER A 205 -2.76 15.51 -10.69
N TYR A 206 -3.85 16.25 -10.46
CA TYR A 206 -3.79 17.65 -10.07
C TYR A 206 -5.04 18.02 -9.27
N ASN A 207 -4.88 18.98 -8.36
CA ASN A 207 -6.00 19.51 -7.58
C ASN A 207 -6.47 20.83 -8.19
N VAL A 208 -7.80 21.00 -8.30
CA VAL A 208 -8.44 22.22 -8.79
C VAL A 208 -9.27 22.83 -7.67
N LYS A 209 -9.14 24.13 -7.44
CA LYS A 209 -10.00 24.86 -6.50
C LYS A 209 -11.43 24.92 -7.03
N ALA A 210 -12.37 24.37 -6.29
CA ALA A 210 -13.81 24.44 -6.61
C ALA A 210 -14.44 25.71 -6.03
N PHE A 211 -14.20 25.96 -4.74
CA PHE A 211 -14.58 27.18 -4.01
C PHE A 211 -13.65 27.36 -2.80
N GLU A 212 -13.92 28.31 -1.91
CA GLU A 212 -13.08 28.56 -0.74
C GLU A 212 -12.95 27.29 0.12
N ASN A 213 -11.71 26.87 0.39
CA ASN A 213 -11.35 25.67 1.15
C ASN A 213 -11.97 24.35 0.63
N SER A 214 -12.24 24.27 -0.68
CA SER A 214 -12.78 23.06 -1.32
C SER A 214 -12.06 22.77 -2.63
N TYR A 215 -11.53 21.55 -2.74
CA TYR A 215 -10.73 21.10 -3.88
C TYR A 215 -11.35 19.87 -4.55
N ILE A 216 -11.03 19.70 -5.83
CA ILE A 216 -11.32 18.51 -6.62
C ILE A 216 -10.00 17.93 -7.09
N ASN A 217 -9.71 16.68 -6.74
CA ASN A 217 -8.55 15.95 -7.26
C ASN A 217 -8.95 15.22 -8.54
N LYS A 218 -8.27 15.55 -9.63
CA LYS A 218 -8.49 14.95 -10.95
C LYS A 218 -7.28 14.13 -11.35
N PHE A 219 -7.52 13.10 -12.13
CA PHE A 219 -6.50 12.26 -12.73
C PHE A 219 -6.75 12.11 -14.23
N CYS A 220 -5.68 12.18 -15.02
CA CYS A 220 -5.72 12.11 -16.47
C CYS A 220 -4.66 11.14 -17.00
N VAL A 221 -4.99 10.47 -18.11
CA VAL A 221 -4.04 9.72 -18.94
C VAL A 221 -4.10 10.26 -20.35
N VAL A 222 -2.93 10.58 -20.91
CA VAL A 222 -2.78 11.08 -22.28
C VAL A 222 -1.82 10.17 -23.04
N ASP A 223 -2.20 9.82 -24.27
CA ASP A 223 -1.31 9.18 -25.24
C ASP A 223 -0.33 10.24 -25.75
N MET A 224 0.96 10.11 -25.42
CA MET A 224 1.97 11.11 -25.76
C MET A 224 2.20 11.27 -27.26
N PRO A 225 2.18 10.22 -28.10
CA PRO A 225 2.33 10.37 -29.55
C PRO A 225 1.21 11.23 -30.18
N SER A 226 -0.04 10.98 -29.84
CA SER A 226 -1.19 11.70 -30.42
C SER A 226 -1.61 12.95 -29.65
N GLY A 227 -1.18 13.11 -28.40
CA GLY A 227 -1.66 14.15 -27.47
C GLY A 227 -3.11 13.94 -27.02
N LYS A 228 -3.73 12.81 -27.36
CA LYS A 228 -5.14 12.55 -27.07
C LYS A 228 -5.33 12.04 -25.65
N GLU A 229 -6.34 12.56 -24.98
CA GLU A 229 -6.79 12.03 -23.69
C GLU A 229 -7.39 10.63 -23.85
N VAL A 230 -6.85 9.69 -23.06
CA VAL A 230 -7.26 8.28 -23.02
C VAL A 230 -8.19 8.02 -21.84
N LEU A 231 -7.97 8.73 -20.72
CA LEU A 231 -8.75 8.60 -19.49
C LEU A 231 -8.80 9.94 -18.75
N SER A 232 -9.93 10.20 -18.10
CA SER A 232 -10.08 11.26 -17.11
C SER A 232 -10.99 10.76 -16.00
N GLU A 233 -10.55 10.92 -14.75
CA GLU A 233 -11.27 10.49 -13.56
C GLU A 233 -11.25 11.61 -12.51
N ILE A 234 -12.37 11.77 -11.80
CA ILE A 234 -12.42 12.56 -10.58
C ILE A 234 -12.23 11.60 -9.41
N LEU A 235 -11.12 11.79 -8.69
CA LEU A 235 -10.72 10.92 -7.60
C LEU A 235 -11.26 11.39 -6.25
N ASN A 236 -11.30 12.71 -6.03
CA ASN A 236 -11.83 13.29 -4.80
C ASN A 236 -12.67 14.52 -5.14
N VAL A 237 -13.83 14.66 -4.49
CA VAL A 237 -14.68 15.86 -4.59
C VAL A 237 -14.84 16.55 -3.23
N ASN A 238 -14.95 17.88 -3.26
CA ASN A 238 -15.21 18.71 -2.08
C ASN A 238 -14.25 18.45 -0.92
N SER A 239 -12.97 18.24 -1.23
CA SER A 239 -11.97 17.94 -0.20
C SER A 239 -11.51 19.22 0.49
N GLY A 240 -11.43 19.18 1.82
CA GLY A 240 -10.84 20.27 2.63
C GLY A 240 -9.31 20.32 2.56
N SER A 241 -8.69 19.30 1.97
CA SER A 241 -7.24 19.17 1.79
C SER A 241 -6.90 18.87 0.34
N LEU A 242 -5.64 19.14 -0.03
CA LEU A 242 -5.06 18.70 -1.30
C LEU A 242 -4.69 17.22 -1.18
N TYR A 243 -4.91 16.46 -2.25
CA TYR A 243 -4.50 15.06 -2.32
C TYR A 243 -3.22 14.93 -3.16
N THR A 244 -2.28 14.15 -2.63
CA THR A 244 -1.03 13.69 -3.23
C THR A 244 -1.02 12.17 -3.24
N ASP A 245 -0.12 11.56 -4.01
CA ASP A 245 0.02 10.10 -4.15
C ASP A 245 -1.30 9.41 -4.55
N SER A 246 -2.16 10.12 -5.29
CA SER A 246 -3.51 9.66 -5.65
C SER A 246 -3.53 8.48 -6.64
N PHE A 247 -2.37 8.11 -7.19
CA PHE A 247 -2.24 6.98 -8.10
C PHE A 247 -0.83 6.38 -8.06
N PHE A 248 -0.70 5.15 -8.53
CA PHE A 248 0.60 4.53 -8.83
C PHE A 248 0.41 3.40 -9.86
N VAL A 249 1.48 2.97 -10.48
CA VAL A 249 1.48 1.78 -11.35
C VAL A 249 2.25 0.66 -10.65
N TYR A 250 1.70 -0.55 -10.68
CA TYR A 250 2.41 -1.77 -10.31
C TYR A 250 2.36 -2.75 -11.49
N LYS A 251 3.54 -3.11 -12.03
CA LYS A 251 3.69 -3.88 -13.27
C LYS A 251 2.96 -3.22 -14.45
N LYS A 252 1.69 -3.59 -14.66
CA LYS A 252 0.80 -3.09 -15.71
C LYS A 252 -0.54 -2.59 -15.17
N PHE A 253 -0.71 -2.62 -13.85
CA PHE A 253 -1.93 -2.22 -13.16
C PHE A 253 -1.78 -0.79 -12.68
N LEU A 254 -2.63 0.09 -13.21
CA LEU A 254 -2.77 1.46 -12.72
C LEU A 254 -3.78 1.45 -11.57
N PHE A 255 -3.33 1.87 -10.40
CA PHE A 255 -4.14 2.06 -9.21
C PHE A 255 -4.51 3.52 -9.07
N LEU A 256 -5.80 3.82 -8.96
CA LEU A 256 -6.32 5.15 -8.64
C LEU A 256 -6.99 5.10 -7.27
N LEU A 257 -6.55 5.94 -6.36
CA LEU A 257 -7.12 6.09 -5.02
C LEU A 257 -8.29 7.06 -5.12
N LYS A 258 -9.50 6.55 -4.86
CA LYS A 258 -10.73 7.31 -4.98
C LYS A 258 -11.35 7.52 -3.61
N GLU A 259 -11.52 8.79 -3.24
CA GLU A 259 -11.91 9.19 -1.90
C GLU A 259 -11.00 8.51 -0.85
N LYS A 260 -11.52 8.28 0.35
CA LYS A 260 -10.80 7.52 1.40
C LYS A 260 -11.13 6.03 1.39
N ASN A 261 -11.98 5.57 0.49
CA ASN A 261 -12.68 4.29 0.63
C ASN A 261 -12.83 3.50 -0.68
N GLY A 262 -12.16 3.94 -1.74
CA GLY A 262 -12.21 3.31 -3.05
C GLY A 262 -10.85 3.18 -3.71
N VAL A 263 -10.70 2.10 -4.48
CA VAL A 263 -9.58 1.90 -5.40
C VAL A 263 -10.14 1.47 -6.75
N ILE A 264 -9.74 2.17 -7.81
CA ILE A 264 -10.04 1.80 -9.20
C ILE A 264 -8.77 1.26 -9.84
N ILE A 265 -8.86 0.11 -10.48
CA ILE A 265 -7.71 -0.53 -11.14
C ILE A 265 -7.98 -0.63 -12.63
N PHE A 266 -7.01 -0.18 -13.43
CA PHE A 266 -6.98 -0.35 -14.89
C PHE A 266 -5.77 -1.20 -15.28
N THR A 267 -5.87 -1.93 -16.40
CA THR A 267 -4.70 -2.52 -17.06
C THR A 267 -4.20 -1.58 -18.15
N LEU A 268 -2.88 -1.35 -18.18
CA LEU A 268 -2.17 -0.50 -19.15
C LEU A 268 -1.70 -1.27 -20.40
N ASP A 269 -2.17 -2.49 -20.59
CA ASP A 269 -1.99 -3.29 -21.81
C ASP A 269 -2.64 -2.63 -23.04
#